data_AF-A0A2H4XUV6-F1
#
_entry.id   AF-A0A2H4XUV6-F1
#
_cell.length_a   1.000
_cell.length_b   1.000
_cell.length_c   1.000
_cell.angle_alpha   90.00
_cell.angle_beta   90.00
_cell.angle_gamma   90.00
#
_symmetry.space_group_name_H-M   'P 1'
#
loop_
_entity.id
_entity.type
_entity.pdbx_description
1 polymer ?
#
loop_
_entity_poly.entity_id
_entity_poly.type
_entity_poly.pdbx_seq_one_letter_code
_entity_poly.pdbx_strand_id
1 'polypeptide(L)'
;PIDREDVGILRFSVVAKDKGSNPKSARTQVTITIRDTNDNKPVIDIRGFGLVTHQDGVANISEDVPVETPVALVQVSDIDEGENAAVTCVVARDVPFQLKQVSDTGTDSKKKYFLQTTTPLDYESIKEYTIEIVAVDSGNPPLSSTNSLKVQVTDVNDNAPIFSQSLMEVTFKENNSPDDIVMEVSAFDADSGSNAQITYSIHADPTTRGIFSINPDSGQIRVKTVLDRELTEQYNFQVVAADKGTPSLKGTASVVITVLDCNDNDPKFMLNGYNFSVMENMPRLSPVGMVTVIDADKGENAHIHLSVEPDSGEFVIQNGTGTILSSISFDREHQSTYTFRLKAVDGGDPPRSSYVGVTINVLDENDNAPVIVVPSNISYAYLTPSTHPGTQVNKVRAEDMDTGTNAELHYSIASGNPFDLFQITPTGGEVTLEKQILRKHHGLHRLVVRVNDRGKPSRHGTALVHFFINDTLTNQTYVETLLGHSQDTPLDID
;
A
#
# COMPACT_ATOMS: atom_id res chain seq x y z
N PRO A 1 -27.38 19.62 -94.20
CA PRO A 1 -26.74 20.29 -93.05
C PRO A 1 -25.29 20.64 -93.40
N ILE A 2 -24.84 21.83 -93.03
CA ILE A 2 -23.45 22.25 -93.13
C ILE A 2 -22.94 22.24 -91.69
N ASP A 3 -21.80 21.61 -91.46
CA ASP A 3 -21.09 21.54 -90.19
C ASP A 3 -19.74 22.23 -90.43
N ARG A 4 -19.46 23.30 -89.68
CA ARG A 4 -18.23 24.09 -89.88
C ARG A 4 -17.03 23.30 -89.41
N GLU A 5 -17.17 22.57 -88.31
CA GLU A 5 -16.14 21.80 -87.63
C GLU A 5 -15.64 20.66 -88.52
N ASP A 6 -16.52 20.14 -89.41
CA ASP A 6 -16.15 19.23 -90.49
C ASP A 6 -15.46 19.93 -91.68
N VAL A 7 -16.02 21.04 -92.19
CA VAL A 7 -15.49 21.78 -93.36
C VAL A 7 -15.75 23.28 -93.25
N GLY A 8 -14.77 24.08 -92.82
CA GLY A 8 -14.95 25.54 -92.64
C GLY A 8 -14.95 26.40 -93.93
N ILE A 9 -14.41 25.90 -95.04
CA ILE A 9 -14.35 26.64 -96.32
C ILE A 9 -14.70 25.72 -97.49
N LEU A 10 -15.75 26.05 -98.23
CA LEU A 10 -16.12 25.37 -99.47
C LEU A 10 -15.67 26.19 -100.68
N ARG A 11 -15.01 25.53 -101.64
CA ARG A 11 -14.52 26.18 -102.88
C ARG A 11 -15.18 25.55 -104.10
N PHE A 12 -15.93 26.35 -104.85
CA PHE A 12 -16.61 25.94 -106.07
C PHE A 12 -16.05 26.67 -107.29
N SER A 13 -16.04 25.99 -108.44
CA SER A 13 -15.76 26.60 -109.73
C SER A 13 -17.08 26.78 -110.47
N VAL A 14 -17.53 28.01 -110.65
CA VAL A 14 -18.77 28.32 -111.36
C VAL A 14 -18.43 28.69 -112.79
N VAL A 15 -18.99 27.94 -113.74
CA VAL A 15 -18.80 28.15 -115.18
C VAL A 15 -20.12 28.53 -115.81
N ALA A 16 -20.21 29.74 -116.35
CA ALA A 16 -21.34 30.18 -117.16
C ALA A 16 -21.01 29.94 -118.64
N LYS A 17 -21.96 29.34 -119.38
CA LYS A 17 -21.87 29.13 -120.83
C LYS A 17 -23.07 29.77 -121.53
N ASP A 18 -22.84 30.45 -122.64
CA ASP A 18 -23.94 30.93 -123.48
C ASP A 18 -24.60 29.77 -124.27
N LYS A 19 -25.72 30.04 -124.95
CA LYS A 19 -26.51 29.05 -125.71
C LYS A 19 -26.29 29.11 -127.23
N GLY A 20 -25.19 29.71 -127.70
CA GLY A 20 -24.88 29.80 -129.13
C GLY A 20 -24.45 28.47 -129.75
N SER A 21 -24.39 28.40 -131.08
CA SER A 21 -23.88 27.24 -131.83
C SER A 21 -22.38 26.96 -131.59
N ASN A 22 -21.63 27.98 -131.16
CA ASN A 22 -20.27 27.88 -130.61
C ASN A 22 -20.23 28.57 -129.25
N PRO A 23 -20.54 27.87 -128.15
CA PRO A 23 -20.79 28.53 -126.86
C PRO A 23 -19.51 29.02 -126.20
N LYS A 24 -19.47 30.31 -125.81
CA LYS A 24 -18.38 30.87 -125.00
C LYS A 24 -18.63 30.60 -123.52
N SER A 25 -17.55 30.42 -122.77
CA SER A 25 -17.62 30.17 -121.32
C SER A 25 -16.82 31.20 -120.52
N ALA A 26 -17.39 31.66 -119.41
CA ALA A 26 -16.68 32.39 -118.36
C ALA A 26 -16.61 31.52 -117.10
N ARG A 27 -15.46 31.52 -116.41
CA ARG A 27 -15.27 30.79 -115.14
C ARG A 27 -14.94 31.79 -114.04
N THR A 28 -15.51 31.58 -112.86
CA THR A 28 -15.10 32.24 -111.62
C THR A 28 -14.98 31.22 -110.48
N GLN A 29 -14.23 31.56 -109.44
CA GLN A 29 -14.18 30.78 -108.20
C GLN A 29 -15.10 31.43 -107.17
N VAL A 30 -15.91 30.60 -106.50
CA VAL A 30 -16.74 31.00 -105.37
C VAL A 30 -16.17 30.31 -104.14
N THR A 31 -15.70 31.12 -103.19
CA THR A 31 -15.31 30.66 -101.86
C THR A 31 -16.44 30.98 -100.91
N ILE A 32 -17.00 29.96 -100.27
CA ILE A 32 -17.96 30.11 -99.19
C ILE A 32 -17.21 29.84 -97.89
N THR A 33 -17.01 30.87 -97.09
CA THR A 33 -16.55 30.74 -95.71
C THR A 33 -17.78 30.52 -94.84
N ILE A 34 -17.81 29.40 -94.13
CA ILE A 34 -18.89 29.07 -93.20
C ILE A 34 -18.62 29.83 -91.90
N ARG A 35 -19.66 30.49 -91.37
CA ARG A 35 -19.57 31.19 -90.09
C ARG A 35 -19.82 30.21 -88.97
N ASP A 36 -19.01 30.34 -87.94
CA ASP A 36 -19.10 29.59 -86.70
C ASP A 36 -20.39 29.92 -85.92
N THR A 37 -20.88 28.93 -85.19
CA THR A 37 -21.98 29.03 -84.23
C THR A 37 -21.58 28.30 -82.97
N ASN A 38 -22.03 28.75 -81.79
CA ASN A 38 -21.72 28.07 -80.53
C ASN A 38 -22.61 26.82 -80.37
N ASP A 39 -22.31 25.75 -81.09
CA ASP A 39 -23.06 24.49 -81.08
C ASP A 39 -22.28 23.31 -80.50
N ASN A 40 -21.01 23.50 -80.15
CA ASN A 40 -20.24 22.54 -79.38
C ASN A 40 -19.97 23.06 -77.98
N LYS A 41 -20.07 22.16 -77.00
CA LYS A 41 -19.74 22.48 -75.62
C LYS A 41 -18.26 22.16 -75.35
N PRO A 42 -17.63 22.82 -74.37
CA PRO A 42 -16.29 22.47 -73.94
C PRO A 42 -16.17 21.01 -73.53
N VAL A 43 -15.03 20.38 -73.77
CA VAL A 43 -14.72 19.02 -73.33
C VAL A 43 -13.63 19.05 -72.26
N ILE A 44 -13.89 18.41 -71.12
CA ILE A 44 -12.95 18.30 -70.00
C ILE A 44 -12.39 16.87 -69.95
N ASP A 45 -11.07 16.75 -70.12
CA ASP A 45 -10.31 15.51 -70.00
C ASP A 45 -9.41 15.57 -68.76
N ILE A 46 -9.57 14.59 -67.86
CA ILE A 46 -8.82 14.52 -66.60
C ILE A 46 -7.92 13.29 -66.66
N ARG A 47 -6.62 13.50 -66.50
CA ARG A 47 -5.63 12.42 -66.54
C ARG A 47 -4.80 12.39 -65.27
N GLY A 48 -4.42 11.18 -64.86
CA GLY A 48 -3.45 11.00 -63.79
C GLY A 48 -2.15 11.72 -64.10
N PHE A 49 -1.59 12.39 -63.09
CA PHE A 49 -0.38 13.18 -63.22
C PHE A 49 0.40 13.16 -61.90
N GLY A 50 1.73 13.20 -61.98
CA GLY A 50 2.59 13.30 -60.81
C GLY A 50 2.76 11.99 -60.05
N LEU A 51 2.92 12.10 -58.72
CA LEU A 51 3.17 10.99 -57.80
C LEU A 51 1.88 10.33 -57.28
N VAL A 52 0.73 10.93 -57.57
CA VAL A 52 -0.59 10.43 -57.16
C VAL A 52 -0.94 9.21 -58.00
N THR A 53 -1.35 8.13 -57.34
CA THR A 53 -1.74 6.91 -58.04
C THR A 53 -3.20 7.02 -58.50
N HIS A 54 -3.48 6.60 -59.73
CA HIS A 54 -4.84 6.60 -60.29
C HIS A 54 -5.26 5.17 -60.58
N GLN A 55 -6.37 4.73 -59.99
CA GLN A 55 -6.94 3.39 -60.20
C GLN A 55 -8.44 3.54 -60.47
N ASP A 56 -8.90 2.97 -61.58
CA ASP A 56 -10.32 3.00 -62.01
C ASP A 56 -10.98 4.41 -62.00
N GLY A 57 -10.19 5.45 -62.31
CA GLY A 57 -10.67 6.85 -62.33
C GLY A 57 -10.69 7.54 -60.96
N VAL A 58 -10.14 6.90 -59.93
CA VAL A 58 -9.98 7.46 -58.58
C VAL A 58 -8.52 7.81 -58.34
N ALA A 59 -8.25 9.00 -57.84
CA ALA A 59 -6.92 9.46 -57.44
C ALA A 59 -6.68 9.17 -55.96
N ASN A 60 -5.66 8.38 -55.62
CA ASN A 60 -5.28 8.08 -54.24
C ASN A 60 -4.08 8.96 -53.85
N ILE A 61 -4.29 9.83 -52.88
CA ILE A 61 -3.30 10.82 -52.43
C ILE A 61 -3.05 10.68 -50.93
N SER A 62 -1.79 10.70 -50.53
CA SER A 62 -1.40 10.68 -49.11
C SER A 62 -1.79 11.98 -48.42
N GLU A 63 -2.19 11.94 -47.16
CA GLU A 63 -2.54 13.15 -46.42
C GLU A 63 -1.34 14.04 -46.09
N ASP A 64 -0.16 13.43 -45.95
CA ASP A 64 1.11 14.09 -45.65
C ASP A 64 1.73 14.84 -46.85
N VAL A 65 1.03 14.87 -47.99
CA VAL A 65 1.52 15.60 -49.17
C VAL A 65 1.58 17.11 -48.89
N PRO A 66 2.64 17.80 -49.34
CA PRO A 66 2.70 19.25 -49.23
C PRO A 66 1.56 19.94 -49.97
N VAL A 67 1.23 21.16 -49.54
CA VAL A 67 0.35 22.06 -50.30
C VAL A 67 0.96 22.34 -51.68
N GLU A 68 0.10 22.55 -52.68
CA GLU A 68 0.44 22.68 -54.10
C GLU A 68 0.92 21.39 -54.77
N THR A 69 0.66 20.23 -54.18
CA THR A 69 0.96 18.93 -54.82
C THR A 69 0.00 18.69 -56.00
N PRO A 70 0.51 18.47 -57.23
CA PRO A 70 -0.33 18.15 -58.40
C PRO A 70 -0.96 16.75 -58.27
N VAL A 71 -2.29 16.69 -58.40
CA VAL A 71 -3.12 15.48 -58.29
C VAL A 71 -3.50 14.91 -59.65
N ALA A 72 -3.82 15.79 -60.60
CA ALA A 72 -4.22 15.43 -61.95
C ALA A 72 -3.90 16.55 -62.95
N LEU A 73 -3.78 16.19 -64.22
CA LEU A 73 -3.74 17.12 -65.33
C LEU A 73 -5.14 17.25 -65.93
N VAL A 74 -5.67 18.46 -65.93
CA VAL A 74 -6.99 18.79 -66.47
C VAL A 74 -6.79 19.54 -67.79
N GLN A 75 -7.27 18.96 -68.88
CA GLN A 75 -7.26 19.58 -70.19
C GLN A 75 -8.68 19.94 -70.60
N VAL A 76 -8.88 21.19 -70.99
CA VAL A 76 -10.16 21.69 -71.49
C VAL A 76 -9.98 22.11 -72.93
N SER A 77 -10.87 21.66 -73.81
CA SER A 77 -10.85 22.05 -75.21
C SER A 77 -12.24 22.26 -75.79
N ASP A 78 -12.36 23.25 -76.66
CA ASP A 78 -13.54 23.48 -77.50
C ASP A 78 -13.15 23.41 -78.98
N ILE A 79 -14.06 22.93 -79.83
CA ILE A 79 -13.83 22.76 -81.27
C ILE A 79 -14.38 23.91 -82.12
N ASP A 80 -15.15 24.83 -81.52
CA ASP A 80 -15.67 26.04 -82.16
C ASP A 80 -14.54 27.06 -82.45
N GLU A 81 -14.86 28.27 -82.91
CA GLU A 81 -13.87 29.31 -83.26
C GLU A 81 -14.04 30.64 -82.52
N GLY A 82 -12.91 31.30 -82.24
CA GLY A 82 -12.91 32.61 -81.59
C GLY A 82 -13.49 32.54 -80.17
N GLU A 83 -14.44 33.43 -79.87
CA GLU A 83 -15.09 33.52 -78.56
C GLU A 83 -15.91 32.26 -78.22
N ASN A 84 -16.52 31.62 -79.22
CA ASN A 84 -17.26 30.37 -79.02
C ASN A 84 -16.32 29.24 -78.55
N ALA A 85 -15.05 29.30 -78.95
CA ALA A 85 -14.04 28.35 -78.51
C ALA A 85 -13.38 28.72 -77.17
N ALA A 86 -13.51 29.98 -76.71
CA ALA A 86 -12.70 30.50 -75.62
C ALA A 86 -13.22 30.00 -74.26
N VAL A 87 -12.47 29.05 -73.66
CA VAL A 87 -12.91 28.36 -72.44
C VAL A 87 -12.38 28.98 -71.15
N THR A 88 -13.21 28.96 -70.11
CA THR A 88 -12.84 29.20 -68.72
C THR A 88 -13.15 27.95 -67.89
N CYS A 89 -12.34 27.67 -66.87
CA CYS A 89 -12.46 26.44 -66.09
C CYS A 89 -12.28 26.73 -64.60
N VAL A 90 -13.17 26.19 -63.77
CA VAL A 90 -13.19 26.39 -62.31
C VAL A 90 -13.54 25.10 -61.57
N VAL A 91 -13.13 25.02 -60.31
CA VAL A 91 -13.64 24.02 -59.37
C VAL A 91 -14.95 24.57 -58.79
N ALA A 92 -16.04 23.80 -58.86
CA ALA A 92 -17.38 24.30 -58.56
C ALA A 92 -17.67 24.53 -57.06
N ARG A 93 -16.92 23.86 -56.17
CA ARG A 93 -17.14 23.86 -54.72
C ARG A 93 -15.90 24.32 -53.98
N ASP A 94 -16.11 24.80 -52.75
CA ASP A 94 -15.03 25.07 -51.81
C ASP A 94 -14.50 23.75 -51.26
N VAL A 95 -13.45 23.25 -51.91
CA VAL A 95 -12.70 22.04 -51.56
C VAL A 95 -11.22 22.40 -51.52
N PRO A 96 -10.36 21.63 -50.84
CA PRO A 96 -8.95 21.98 -50.67
C PRO A 96 -8.12 21.77 -51.95
N PHE A 97 -8.70 22.01 -53.13
CA PHE A 97 -8.09 21.83 -54.44
C PHE A 97 -8.37 23.02 -55.35
N GLN A 98 -7.38 23.40 -56.16
CA GLN A 98 -7.51 24.45 -57.16
C GLN A 98 -6.90 24.05 -58.50
N LEU A 99 -7.33 24.75 -59.55
CA LEU A 99 -6.73 24.66 -60.88
C LEU A 99 -5.62 25.71 -61.01
N LYS A 100 -4.38 25.27 -61.19
CA LYS A 100 -3.23 26.11 -61.54
C LYS A 100 -2.94 25.96 -63.02
N GLN A 101 -3.13 27.03 -63.80
CA GLN A 101 -2.87 27.00 -65.23
C GLN A 101 -1.40 26.67 -65.52
N VAL A 102 -1.15 25.79 -66.49
CA VAL A 102 0.20 25.45 -66.94
C VAL A 102 0.76 26.63 -67.75
N SER A 103 2.03 26.97 -67.56
CA SER A 103 2.67 28.16 -68.18
C SER A 103 2.84 28.10 -69.71
N ASP A 104 2.62 26.94 -70.33
CA ASP A 104 2.76 26.70 -71.78
C ASP A 104 1.43 26.16 -72.35
N THR A 105 0.36 26.96 -72.26
CA THR A 105 -0.95 26.57 -72.78
C THR A 105 -1.14 27.01 -74.21
N GLY A 106 -1.80 26.15 -75.00
CA GLY A 106 -2.13 26.40 -76.40
C GLY A 106 -3.10 27.57 -76.59
N THR A 107 -3.84 27.54 -77.70
CA THR A 107 -4.82 28.57 -78.06
C THR A 107 -5.90 28.75 -76.99
N ASP A 108 -6.67 29.84 -77.02
CA ASP A 108 -7.80 30.08 -76.10
C ASP A 108 -8.84 28.94 -76.12
N SER A 109 -8.86 28.16 -77.20
CA SER A 109 -9.65 26.94 -77.38
C SER A 109 -9.09 25.67 -76.72
N LYS A 110 -7.86 25.69 -76.17
CA LYS A 110 -7.21 24.53 -75.52
C LYS A 110 -6.35 24.96 -74.34
N LYS A 111 -6.88 24.79 -73.12
CA LYS A 111 -6.18 25.13 -71.87
C LYS A 111 -5.84 23.87 -71.06
N LYS A 112 -4.74 23.94 -70.30
CA LYS A 112 -4.27 22.88 -69.42
C LYS A 112 -4.04 23.44 -68.02
N TYR A 113 -4.44 22.67 -67.02
CA TYR A 113 -4.35 23.02 -65.61
C TYR A 113 -3.79 21.84 -64.81
N PHE A 114 -2.96 22.13 -63.82
CA PHE A 114 -2.73 21.20 -62.72
C PHE A 114 -3.84 21.38 -61.70
N LEU A 115 -4.57 20.30 -61.43
CA LEU A 115 -5.38 20.23 -60.22
C LEU A 115 -4.44 19.93 -59.06
N GLN A 116 -4.32 20.84 -58.09
CA GLN A 116 -3.37 20.72 -56.99
C GLN A 116 -4.01 21.06 -55.64
N THR A 117 -3.42 20.55 -54.55
CA THR A 117 -3.86 20.86 -53.18
C THR A 117 -3.65 22.33 -52.82
N THR A 118 -4.49 22.88 -51.94
CA THR A 118 -4.45 24.27 -51.45
C THR A 118 -4.29 24.38 -49.94
N THR A 119 -4.74 23.38 -49.20
CA THR A 119 -4.52 23.22 -47.78
C THR A 119 -3.99 21.81 -47.50
N PRO A 120 -3.38 21.56 -46.33
CA PRO A 120 -3.09 20.21 -45.89
C PRO A 120 -4.35 19.35 -45.94
N LEU A 121 -4.18 18.09 -46.31
CA LEU A 121 -5.22 17.07 -46.23
C LEU A 121 -5.13 16.39 -44.87
N ASP A 122 -6.24 15.85 -44.41
CA ASP A 122 -6.38 15.20 -43.11
C ASP A 122 -7.40 14.06 -43.31
N TYR A 123 -6.92 12.83 -43.19
CA TYR A 123 -7.66 11.61 -43.40
C TYR A 123 -8.70 11.39 -42.30
N GLU A 124 -8.37 11.72 -41.05
CA GLU A 124 -9.26 11.65 -39.88
C GLU A 124 -10.46 12.59 -40.06
N SER A 125 -10.23 13.74 -40.68
CA SER A 125 -11.29 14.71 -41.00
C SER A 125 -12.14 14.31 -42.20
N ILE A 126 -11.54 14.15 -43.39
CA ILE A 126 -12.26 13.87 -44.64
C ILE A 126 -11.47 12.89 -45.52
N LYS A 127 -11.99 11.66 -45.61
CA LYS A 127 -11.36 10.54 -46.34
C LYS A 127 -11.51 10.60 -47.86
N GLU A 128 -12.52 11.32 -48.35
CA GLU A 128 -12.89 11.30 -49.77
C GLU A 128 -13.46 12.63 -50.23
N TYR A 129 -12.96 13.10 -51.37
CA TYR A 129 -13.42 14.29 -52.06
C TYR A 129 -13.96 13.93 -53.45
N THR A 130 -15.06 14.57 -53.85
CA THR A 130 -15.51 14.57 -55.25
C THR A 130 -15.33 15.97 -55.80
N ILE A 131 -14.30 16.14 -56.63
CA ILE A 131 -13.91 17.43 -57.18
C ILE A 131 -14.63 17.63 -58.51
N GLU A 132 -15.59 18.54 -58.52
CA GLU A 132 -16.39 18.88 -59.69
C GLU A 132 -15.74 20.04 -60.45
N ILE A 133 -15.34 19.78 -61.69
CA ILE A 133 -14.69 20.73 -62.58
C ILE A 133 -15.70 21.17 -63.63
N VAL A 134 -15.89 22.49 -63.75
CA VAL A 134 -16.84 23.09 -64.68
C VAL A 134 -16.07 23.94 -65.69
N ALA A 135 -16.31 23.68 -66.97
CA ALA A 135 -15.80 24.47 -68.08
C ALA A 135 -16.96 25.19 -68.78
N VAL A 136 -16.75 26.46 -69.11
CA VAL A 136 -17.73 27.32 -69.77
C VAL A 136 -17.04 28.05 -70.92
N ASP A 137 -17.65 28.01 -72.11
CA ASP A 137 -17.20 28.79 -73.26
C ASP A 137 -17.61 30.28 -73.14
N SER A 138 -17.12 31.11 -74.06
CA SER A 138 -17.47 32.54 -74.13
C SER A 138 -18.49 32.82 -75.26
N GLY A 139 -19.18 31.80 -75.73
CA GLY A 139 -20.18 31.90 -76.79
C GLY A 139 -21.50 32.52 -76.31
N ASN A 140 -22.42 32.75 -77.26
CA ASN A 140 -23.74 33.32 -76.96
C ASN A 140 -24.88 32.54 -77.66
N PRO A 141 -25.69 31.75 -76.92
CA PRO A 141 -25.62 31.53 -75.48
C PRO A 141 -24.38 30.71 -75.08
N PRO A 142 -23.84 30.89 -73.86
CA PRO A 142 -22.70 30.11 -73.41
C PRO A 142 -23.09 28.65 -73.15
N LEU A 143 -22.24 27.70 -73.53
CA LEU A 143 -22.38 26.29 -73.20
C LEU A 143 -21.36 25.90 -72.12
N SER A 144 -21.74 24.90 -71.31
CA SER A 144 -20.92 24.42 -70.21
C SER A 144 -20.87 22.91 -70.16
N SER A 145 -19.76 22.38 -69.67
CA SER A 145 -19.61 20.96 -69.33
C SER A 145 -19.04 20.78 -67.93
N THR A 146 -19.29 19.61 -67.38
CA THR A 146 -18.85 19.24 -66.04
C THR A 146 -18.24 17.86 -66.09
N ASN A 147 -17.10 17.70 -65.43
CA ASN A 147 -16.46 16.41 -65.20
C ASN A 147 -15.95 16.36 -63.75
N SER A 148 -15.95 15.18 -63.13
CA SER A 148 -15.61 15.04 -61.71
C SER A 148 -14.47 14.07 -61.51
N LEU A 149 -13.53 14.42 -60.63
CA LEU A 149 -12.49 13.52 -60.15
C LEU A 149 -12.80 13.10 -58.71
N LYS A 150 -12.84 11.80 -58.48
CA LYS A 150 -12.90 11.23 -57.15
C LYS A 150 -11.48 11.15 -56.57
N VAL A 151 -11.27 11.72 -55.40
CA VAL A 151 -9.99 11.70 -54.69
C VAL A 151 -10.17 10.99 -53.35
N GLN A 152 -9.41 9.93 -53.13
CA GLN A 152 -9.34 9.23 -51.85
C GLN A 152 -8.05 9.62 -51.15
N VAL A 153 -8.18 10.08 -49.91
CA VAL A 153 -7.04 10.35 -49.05
C VAL A 153 -6.57 9.02 -48.48
N THR A 154 -5.26 8.77 -48.48
CA THR A 154 -4.66 7.60 -47.83
C THR A 154 -4.03 8.00 -46.52
N ASP A 155 -4.41 7.24 -45.49
CA ASP A 155 -3.97 7.33 -44.10
C ASP A 155 -2.45 7.23 -43.93
N VAL A 156 -1.89 8.11 -43.11
CA VAL A 156 -0.50 8.13 -42.65
C VAL A 156 -0.50 7.98 -41.13
N ASN A 157 0.50 7.28 -40.59
CA ASN A 157 0.59 7.07 -39.14
C ASN A 157 1.09 8.32 -38.40
N ASP A 158 0.21 9.30 -38.19
CA ASP A 158 0.55 10.59 -37.59
C ASP A 158 -0.17 10.85 -36.25
N ASN A 159 -1.10 9.99 -35.85
CA ASN A 159 -1.65 9.98 -34.50
C ASN A 159 -0.99 8.91 -33.64
N ALA A 160 -0.59 9.27 -32.42
CA ALA A 160 -0.09 8.30 -31.45
C ALA A 160 -1.26 7.74 -30.62
N PRO A 161 -1.18 6.49 -30.12
CA PRO A 161 -2.17 5.96 -29.20
C PRO A 161 -2.28 6.81 -27.92
N ILE A 162 -3.49 7.15 -27.50
CA ILE A 162 -3.76 7.97 -26.31
C ILE A 162 -4.62 7.18 -25.32
N PHE A 163 -4.14 7.06 -24.08
CA PHE A 163 -4.94 6.55 -22.97
C PHE A 163 -5.97 7.60 -22.52
N SER A 164 -7.14 7.15 -22.09
CA SER A 164 -8.19 8.04 -21.55
C SER A 164 -7.77 8.78 -20.27
N GLN A 165 -6.81 8.24 -19.53
CA GLN A 165 -6.25 8.80 -18.29
C GLN A 165 -4.73 8.65 -18.29
N SER A 166 -4.02 9.69 -17.85
CA SER A 166 -2.56 9.67 -17.69
C SER A 166 -2.12 8.97 -16.40
N LEU A 167 -3.01 8.87 -15.41
CA LEU A 167 -2.83 8.17 -14.14
C LEU A 167 -4.07 7.31 -13.86
N MET A 168 -3.85 6.01 -13.64
CA MET A 168 -4.87 5.04 -13.31
C MET A 168 -4.57 4.45 -11.94
N GLU A 169 -5.50 4.65 -11.00
CA GLU A 169 -5.37 4.16 -9.62
C GLU A 169 -6.37 3.04 -9.37
N VAL A 170 -5.90 1.94 -8.79
CA VAL A 170 -6.74 0.79 -8.45
C VAL A 170 -6.33 0.23 -7.08
N THR A 171 -7.31 -0.30 -6.37
CA THR A 171 -7.07 -1.05 -5.13
C THR A 171 -7.23 -2.53 -5.40
N PHE A 172 -6.33 -3.34 -4.86
CA PHE A 172 -6.32 -4.79 -5.09
C PHE A 172 -5.99 -5.52 -3.80
N LYS A 173 -6.76 -6.55 -3.46
CA LYS A 173 -6.60 -7.28 -2.20
C LYS A 173 -5.38 -8.19 -2.26
N GLU A 174 -4.60 -8.25 -1.19
CA GLU A 174 -3.58 -9.29 -1.03
C GLU A 174 -4.22 -10.67 -0.85
N ASN A 175 -3.39 -11.72 -0.72
CA ASN A 175 -3.88 -13.11 -0.69
C ASN A 175 -4.71 -13.47 -1.94
N ASN A 176 -4.45 -12.79 -3.06
CA ASN A 176 -5.06 -13.05 -4.35
C ASN A 176 -4.61 -14.41 -4.92
N SER A 177 -5.33 -14.90 -5.92
CA SER A 177 -4.84 -16.02 -6.72
C SER A 177 -3.92 -15.50 -7.82
N PRO A 178 -2.86 -16.24 -8.17
CA PRO A 178 -2.12 -15.99 -9.40
C PRO A 178 -3.05 -15.95 -10.62
N ASP A 179 -2.73 -15.08 -11.56
CA ASP A 179 -3.48 -14.77 -12.79
C ASP A 179 -4.81 -14.01 -12.62
N ASP A 180 -5.15 -13.57 -11.40
CA ASP A 180 -6.28 -12.68 -11.16
C ASP A 180 -6.13 -11.37 -11.95
N ILE A 181 -7.27 -10.86 -12.44
CA ILE A 181 -7.33 -9.60 -13.19
C ILE A 181 -7.31 -8.45 -12.18
N VAL A 182 -6.33 -7.57 -12.31
CA VAL A 182 -6.22 -6.36 -11.47
C VAL A 182 -7.07 -5.24 -12.07
N MET A 183 -6.86 -4.96 -13.36
CA MET A 183 -7.59 -3.94 -14.11
C MET A 183 -7.44 -4.15 -15.61
N GLU A 184 -8.21 -3.41 -16.40
CA GLU A 184 -8.09 -3.35 -17.86
C GLU A 184 -7.76 -1.92 -18.28
N VAL A 185 -6.79 -1.75 -19.16
CA VAL A 185 -6.42 -0.45 -19.74
C VAL A 185 -6.79 -0.40 -21.21
N SER A 186 -7.16 0.78 -21.68
CA SER A 186 -7.49 1.00 -23.09
C SER A 186 -6.90 2.31 -23.58
N ALA A 187 -6.29 2.28 -24.76
CA ALA A 187 -5.89 3.44 -25.52
C ALA A 187 -6.71 3.55 -26.81
N PHE A 188 -6.79 4.75 -27.36
CA PHE A 188 -7.44 5.06 -28.62
C PHE A 188 -6.42 5.66 -29.58
N ASP A 189 -6.48 5.23 -30.84
CA ASP A 189 -5.66 5.75 -31.93
C ASP A 189 -6.62 6.23 -33.04
N ALA A 190 -6.37 7.43 -33.58
CA ALA A 190 -7.27 8.08 -34.51
C ALA A 190 -7.10 7.61 -35.96
N ASP A 191 -5.96 7.01 -36.28
CA ASP A 191 -5.59 6.56 -37.63
C ASP A 191 -6.49 5.40 -38.10
N SER A 192 -6.11 4.68 -39.16
CA SER A 192 -6.85 3.51 -39.64
C SER A 192 -6.00 2.27 -39.94
N GLY A 193 -6.64 1.10 -39.95
CA GLY A 193 -5.97 -0.16 -40.29
C GLY A 193 -4.84 -0.51 -39.32
N SER A 194 -3.62 -0.72 -39.84
CA SER A 194 -2.44 -1.03 -39.02
C SER A 194 -1.97 0.15 -38.18
N ASN A 195 -2.21 1.38 -38.66
CA ASN A 195 -1.82 2.61 -37.97
C ASN A 195 -2.64 2.80 -36.69
N ALA A 196 -3.90 2.38 -36.68
CA ALA A 196 -4.72 2.36 -35.47
C ALA A 196 -4.59 1.09 -34.61
N GLN A 197 -3.85 0.07 -35.05
CA GLN A 197 -3.87 -1.23 -34.38
C GLN A 197 -2.93 -1.23 -33.18
N ILE A 198 -3.50 -1.07 -31.99
CA ILE A 198 -2.75 -0.95 -30.73
C ILE A 198 -2.30 -2.32 -30.19
N THR A 199 -1.10 -2.34 -29.60
CA THR A 199 -0.59 -3.39 -28.73
C THR A 199 -0.13 -2.82 -27.39
N TYR A 200 -0.43 -3.53 -26.30
CA TYR A 200 -0.12 -3.11 -24.94
C TYR A 200 1.10 -3.81 -24.36
N SER A 201 1.89 -3.08 -23.58
CA SER A 201 3.02 -3.64 -22.82
C SER A 201 3.23 -2.89 -21.51
N ILE A 202 3.85 -3.56 -20.53
CA ILE A 202 4.30 -2.92 -19.29
C ILE A 202 5.74 -2.46 -19.52
N HIS A 203 6.05 -1.21 -19.18
CA HIS A 203 7.41 -0.69 -19.20
C HIS A 203 8.27 -1.50 -18.23
N ALA A 204 9.48 -1.88 -18.66
CA ALA A 204 10.34 -2.73 -17.87
C ALA A 204 10.84 -2.00 -16.60
N ASP A 205 10.25 -2.34 -15.45
CA ASP A 205 10.66 -1.85 -14.14
C ASP A 205 11.10 -3.05 -13.27
N PRO A 206 12.30 -3.04 -12.66
CA PRO A 206 12.77 -4.09 -11.76
C PRO A 206 11.79 -4.41 -10.61
N THR A 207 11.01 -3.41 -10.15
CA THR A 207 10.09 -3.56 -9.01
C THR A 207 8.82 -4.31 -9.34
N THR A 208 8.39 -4.31 -10.61
CA THR A 208 7.18 -4.99 -11.09
C THR A 208 7.47 -6.21 -11.96
N ARG A 209 8.74 -6.41 -12.29
CA ARG A 209 9.21 -7.52 -13.12
C ARG A 209 8.84 -8.86 -12.50
N GLY A 210 7.98 -9.60 -13.19
CA GLY A 210 7.55 -10.93 -12.75
C GLY A 210 6.35 -10.92 -11.80
N ILE A 211 5.90 -9.73 -11.35
CA ILE A 211 4.71 -9.58 -10.48
C ILE A 211 3.48 -9.31 -11.33
N PHE A 212 3.58 -8.46 -12.36
CA PHE A 212 2.45 -8.15 -13.25
C PHE A 212 2.73 -8.58 -14.70
N SER A 213 1.65 -8.86 -15.42
CA SER A 213 1.62 -8.98 -16.88
C SER A 213 0.46 -8.20 -17.46
N ILE A 214 0.61 -7.78 -18.70
CA ILE A 214 -0.48 -7.23 -19.49
C ILE A 214 -0.72 -8.12 -20.71
N ASN A 215 -1.97 -8.37 -21.03
CA ASN A 215 -2.34 -9.00 -22.29
C ASN A 215 -2.19 -7.96 -23.43
N PRO A 216 -1.41 -8.26 -24.48
CA PRO A 216 -1.05 -7.27 -25.50
C PRO A 216 -2.23 -6.84 -26.38
N ASP A 217 -3.30 -7.63 -26.47
CA ASP A 217 -4.45 -7.35 -27.34
C ASP A 217 -5.61 -6.71 -26.56
N SER A 218 -5.85 -7.15 -25.32
CA SER A 218 -6.98 -6.69 -24.49
C SER A 218 -6.62 -5.60 -23.47
N GLY A 219 -5.34 -5.39 -23.19
CA GLY A 219 -4.91 -4.44 -22.14
C GLY A 219 -5.22 -4.91 -20.72
N GLN A 220 -5.64 -6.16 -20.51
CA GLN A 220 -5.87 -6.71 -19.16
C GLN A 220 -4.55 -6.89 -18.41
N ILE A 221 -4.42 -6.21 -17.28
CA ILE A 221 -3.33 -6.36 -16.34
C ILE A 221 -3.70 -7.46 -15.35
N ARG A 222 -2.83 -8.46 -15.23
CA ARG A 222 -2.95 -9.61 -14.32
C ARG A 222 -1.76 -9.68 -13.40
N VAL A 223 -2.01 -10.14 -12.18
CA VAL A 223 -0.98 -10.43 -11.19
C VAL A 223 -0.50 -11.87 -11.35
N LYS A 224 0.81 -12.11 -11.32
CA LYS A 224 1.42 -13.44 -11.52
C LYS A 224 1.74 -14.15 -10.22
N THR A 225 1.79 -13.41 -9.12
CA THR A 225 2.16 -13.90 -7.80
C THR A 225 1.04 -13.60 -6.81
N VAL A 226 1.13 -14.19 -5.62
CA VAL A 226 0.33 -13.73 -4.47
C VAL A 226 0.99 -12.45 -3.96
N LEU A 227 0.21 -11.38 -3.81
CA LEU A 227 0.67 -10.14 -3.20
C LEU A 227 0.63 -10.27 -1.67
N ASP A 228 1.51 -9.51 -1.05
CA ASP A 228 1.72 -9.41 0.40
C ASP A 228 1.93 -7.91 0.69
N ARG A 229 1.00 -7.32 1.44
CA ARG A 229 0.96 -5.90 1.76
C ARG A 229 2.03 -5.53 2.78
N GLU A 230 2.35 -6.42 3.70
CA GLU A 230 3.43 -6.26 4.69
C GLU A 230 4.79 -6.16 3.98
N LEU A 231 4.95 -6.84 2.84
CA LEU A 231 6.13 -6.73 1.99
C LEU A 231 6.10 -5.50 1.09
N THR A 232 4.99 -5.22 0.40
CA THR A 232 4.87 -4.07 -0.53
C THR A 232 3.44 -3.55 -0.58
N GLU A 233 3.22 -2.37 -0.02
CA GLU A 233 1.89 -1.76 0.06
C GLU A 233 1.40 -1.14 -1.27
N GLN A 234 2.31 -0.80 -2.19
CA GLN A 234 1.97 -0.12 -3.43
C GLN A 234 2.93 -0.45 -4.57
N TYR A 235 2.37 -0.64 -5.76
CA TYR A 235 3.13 -0.81 -7.01
C TYR A 235 2.85 0.32 -7.98
N ASN A 236 3.92 0.91 -8.52
CA ASN A 236 3.86 2.03 -9.45
C ASN A 236 4.64 1.65 -10.72
N PHE A 237 3.99 1.67 -11.87
CA PHE A 237 4.65 1.36 -13.15
C PHE A 237 3.95 2.05 -14.32
N GLN A 238 4.60 2.05 -15.48
CA GLN A 238 4.02 2.61 -16.70
C GLN A 238 3.54 1.49 -17.63
N VAL A 239 2.39 1.72 -18.25
CA VAL A 239 1.92 0.95 -19.40
C VAL A 239 2.18 1.73 -20.68
N VAL A 240 2.44 1.00 -21.76
CA VAL A 240 2.75 1.53 -23.08
C VAL A 240 1.73 0.95 -24.06
N ALA A 241 1.07 1.82 -24.81
CA ALA A 241 0.31 1.47 -26.01
C ALA A 241 1.16 1.85 -27.23
N ALA A 242 1.34 0.91 -28.15
CA ALA A 242 2.06 1.13 -29.40
C ALA A 242 1.20 0.68 -30.57
N ASP A 243 1.08 1.53 -31.59
CA ASP A 243 0.43 1.15 -32.85
C ASP A 243 1.25 0.10 -33.63
N LYS A 244 0.77 -0.30 -34.82
CA LYS A 244 1.52 -1.11 -35.78
C LYS A 244 1.91 -0.32 -37.04
N GLY A 245 1.91 1.00 -36.95
CA GLY A 245 2.35 1.90 -38.01
C GLY A 245 3.86 1.80 -38.28
N THR A 246 4.31 2.42 -39.36
CA THR A 246 5.74 2.52 -39.70
C THR A 246 6.10 3.96 -40.07
N PRO A 247 6.79 4.72 -39.19
CA PRO A 247 7.30 4.32 -37.87
C PRO A 247 6.16 4.12 -36.87
N SER A 248 6.38 3.25 -35.87
CA SER A 248 5.39 3.03 -34.82
C SER A 248 5.43 4.15 -33.77
N LEU A 249 4.27 4.71 -33.45
CA LEU A 249 4.06 5.73 -32.42
C LEU A 249 3.54 5.09 -31.12
N LYS A 250 3.77 5.79 -30.00
CA LYS A 250 3.53 5.24 -28.65
C LYS A 250 2.92 6.26 -27.71
N GLY A 251 1.96 5.79 -26.90
CA GLY A 251 1.45 6.48 -25.72
C GLY A 251 1.82 5.78 -24.43
N THR A 252 1.88 6.52 -23.33
CA THR A 252 2.15 5.98 -21.99
C THR A 252 1.14 6.48 -20.97
N ALA A 253 0.88 5.65 -19.96
CA ALA A 253 0.11 6.02 -18.77
C ALA A 253 0.73 5.39 -17.52
N SER A 254 0.59 6.06 -16.37
CA SER A 254 1.02 5.54 -15.08
C SER A 254 -0.09 4.73 -14.41
N VAL A 255 0.27 3.58 -13.85
CA VAL A 255 -0.63 2.71 -13.08
C VAL A 255 -0.12 2.64 -11.65
N VAL A 256 -1.03 2.87 -10.70
CA VAL A 256 -0.81 2.79 -9.26
C VAL A 256 -1.75 1.74 -8.69
N ILE A 257 -1.18 0.66 -8.15
CA ILE A 257 -1.93 -0.39 -7.47
C ILE A 257 -1.66 -0.27 -5.98
N THR A 258 -2.69 0.06 -5.19
CA THR A 258 -2.62 0.02 -3.72
C THR A 258 -3.13 -1.34 -3.23
N VAL A 259 -2.29 -2.04 -2.48
CA VAL A 259 -2.62 -3.34 -1.92
C VAL A 259 -3.50 -3.16 -0.67
N LEU A 260 -4.67 -3.81 -0.66
CA LEU A 260 -5.59 -3.79 0.48
C LEU A 260 -5.24 -4.91 1.45
N ASP A 261 -5.27 -4.54 2.73
CA ASP A 261 -4.95 -5.38 3.88
C ASP A 261 -5.97 -6.52 4.08
N CYS A 262 -5.45 -7.70 4.38
CA CYS A 262 -6.18 -8.85 4.90
C CYS A 262 -5.75 -9.10 6.35
N ASN A 263 -6.67 -9.63 7.17
CA ASN A 263 -6.31 -10.09 8.52
C ASN A 263 -5.57 -11.43 8.44
N ASP A 264 -4.34 -11.43 7.94
CA ASP A 264 -3.57 -12.63 7.64
C ASP A 264 -2.33 -12.84 8.53
N ASN A 265 -2.07 -11.92 9.46
CA ASN A 265 -1.11 -12.09 10.54
C ASN A 265 -1.81 -12.29 11.90
N ASP A 266 -1.14 -13.00 12.81
CA ASP A 266 -1.62 -13.13 14.19
C ASP A 266 -0.95 -12.05 15.07
N PRO A 267 -1.64 -11.48 16.07
CA PRO A 267 -1.00 -10.66 17.08
C PRO A 267 0.16 -11.41 17.71
N LYS A 268 1.32 -10.77 17.89
CA LYS A 268 2.54 -11.43 18.35
C LYS A 268 3.14 -10.75 19.57
N PHE A 269 3.21 -11.50 20.67
CA PHE A 269 3.98 -11.10 21.84
C PHE A 269 5.47 -11.08 21.51
N MET A 270 6.18 -10.06 22.02
CA MET A 270 7.62 -9.90 21.77
C MET A 270 8.47 -10.98 22.43
N LEU A 271 7.98 -11.59 23.51
CA LEU A 271 8.63 -12.69 24.23
C LEU A 271 7.73 -13.93 24.23
N ASN A 272 8.33 -15.11 24.31
CA ASN A 272 7.63 -16.39 24.42
C ASN A 272 7.07 -16.67 25.84
N GLY A 273 7.40 -15.82 26.80
CA GLY A 273 6.99 -15.92 28.20
C GLY A 273 7.51 -14.72 28.99
N TYR A 274 6.75 -14.29 29.99
CA TYR A 274 7.12 -13.18 30.86
C TYR A 274 7.28 -13.65 32.31
N ASN A 275 8.34 -13.19 32.97
CA ASN A 275 8.59 -13.46 34.38
C ASN A 275 8.84 -12.14 35.11
N PHE A 276 7.96 -11.81 36.03
CA PHE A 276 8.01 -10.58 36.83
C PHE A 276 8.18 -10.90 38.30
N SER A 277 8.72 -9.94 39.04
CA SER A 277 8.83 -10.03 40.50
C SER A 277 8.30 -8.75 41.14
N VAL A 278 7.50 -8.90 42.19
CA VAL A 278 6.85 -7.79 42.90
C VAL A 278 7.02 -7.99 44.40
N MET A 279 7.15 -6.91 45.17
CA MET A 279 7.10 -7.01 46.63
C MET A 279 5.69 -7.39 47.09
N GLU A 280 5.60 -8.15 48.18
CA GLU A 280 4.34 -8.31 48.89
C GLU A 280 3.86 -7.01 49.53
N ASN A 281 2.65 -7.00 50.08
CA ASN A 281 2.00 -5.84 50.70
C ASN A 281 1.81 -4.61 49.79
N MET A 282 2.17 -4.71 48.51
CA MET A 282 1.92 -3.66 47.53
C MET A 282 0.41 -3.37 47.46
N PRO A 283 0.00 -2.09 47.37
CA PRO A 283 -1.40 -1.72 47.27
C PRO A 283 -2.09 -2.34 46.06
N ARG A 284 -3.41 -2.52 46.15
CA ARG A 284 -4.22 -2.87 44.99
C ARG A 284 -4.02 -1.86 43.87
N LEU A 285 -4.11 -2.35 42.64
CA LEU A 285 -3.86 -1.64 41.37
C LEU A 285 -2.40 -1.22 41.16
N SER A 286 -1.45 -1.81 41.89
CA SER A 286 -0.03 -1.62 41.59
C SER A 286 0.37 -2.29 40.27
N PRO A 287 1.26 -1.67 39.48
CA PRO A 287 1.80 -2.28 38.28
C PRO A 287 2.77 -3.42 38.62
N VAL A 288 2.58 -4.55 37.97
CA VAL A 288 3.40 -5.77 38.15
C VAL A 288 4.42 -5.91 37.04
N GLY A 289 4.02 -5.57 35.81
CA GLY A 289 4.85 -5.72 34.64
C GLY A 289 4.18 -5.15 33.41
N MET A 290 4.88 -5.19 32.27
CA MET A 290 4.36 -4.70 31.00
C MET A 290 4.71 -5.69 29.90
N VAL A 291 3.75 -5.96 29.02
CA VAL A 291 3.95 -6.76 27.82
C VAL A 291 3.83 -5.90 26.57
N THR A 292 4.40 -6.38 25.47
CA THR A 292 4.31 -5.72 24.18
C THR A 292 3.87 -6.73 23.14
N VAL A 293 2.83 -6.36 22.40
CA VAL A 293 2.26 -7.14 21.31
C VAL A 293 2.29 -6.28 20.06
N ILE A 294 2.69 -6.88 18.95
CA ILE A 294 2.70 -6.26 17.64
C ILE A 294 1.83 -7.08 16.71
N ASP A 295 1.17 -6.42 15.77
CA ASP A 295 0.50 -7.05 14.65
C ASP A 295 1.02 -6.39 13.36
N ALA A 296 1.23 -7.18 12.33
CA ALA A 296 1.80 -6.70 11.07
C ALA A 296 0.73 -6.12 10.13
N ASP A 297 -0.54 -6.45 10.38
CA ASP A 297 -1.68 -6.00 9.59
C ASP A 297 -1.93 -4.48 9.78
N LYS A 298 -2.98 -3.94 9.16
CA LYS A 298 -3.26 -2.50 9.16
C LYS A 298 -4.66 -2.16 9.66
N GLY A 299 -4.75 -1.06 10.41
CA GLY A 299 -6.03 -0.55 10.89
C GLY A 299 -6.64 -1.47 11.93
N GLU A 300 -7.90 -1.87 11.73
CA GLU A 300 -8.64 -2.72 12.68
C GLU A 300 -8.05 -4.14 12.78
N ASN A 301 -7.50 -4.67 11.69
CA ASN A 301 -6.83 -5.97 11.66
C ASN A 301 -5.55 -6.00 12.53
N ALA A 302 -5.00 -4.84 12.88
CA ALA A 302 -3.88 -4.73 13.83
C ALA A 302 -4.27 -4.08 15.16
N HIS A 303 -5.56 -3.81 15.40
CA HIS A 303 -6.01 -3.20 16.63
C HIS A 303 -6.18 -4.26 17.74
N ILE A 304 -5.18 -4.34 18.60
CA ILE A 304 -5.06 -5.41 19.59
C ILE A 304 -5.89 -5.13 20.86
N HIS A 305 -6.65 -6.13 21.28
CA HIS A 305 -7.28 -6.25 22.60
C HIS A 305 -6.59 -7.35 23.43
N LEU A 306 -6.13 -7.00 24.62
CA LEU A 306 -5.49 -7.89 25.58
C LEU A 306 -6.46 -8.29 26.69
N SER A 307 -6.37 -9.54 27.13
CA SER A 307 -7.14 -10.07 28.25
C SER A 307 -6.34 -11.11 29.04
N VAL A 308 -6.70 -11.31 30.29
CA VAL A 308 -6.13 -12.35 31.17
C VAL A 308 -6.99 -13.62 31.04
N GLU A 309 -6.35 -14.78 30.85
CA GLU A 309 -7.05 -16.07 30.72
C GLU A 309 -6.36 -17.20 31.52
N PRO A 310 -7.10 -17.90 32.41
CA PRO A 310 -8.47 -17.62 32.82
C PRO A 310 -8.58 -16.31 33.60
N ASP A 311 -9.74 -15.66 33.54
CA ASP A 311 -10.01 -14.48 34.37
C ASP A 311 -10.22 -14.92 35.83
N SER A 312 -9.18 -14.81 36.66
CA SER A 312 -9.25 -15.03 38.10
C SER A 312 -9.77 -13.81 38.87
N GLY A 313 -9.86 -12.64 38.22
CA GLY A 313 -10.11 -11.35 38.86
C GLY A 313 -8.93 -10.78 39.66
N GLU A 314 -7.82 -11.51 39.78
CA GLU A 314 -6.64 -11.10 40.56
C GLU A 314 -5.71 -10.16 39.77
N PHE A 315 -5.79 -10.19 38.45
CA PHE A 315 -4.97 -9.38 37.54
C PHE A 315 -5.84 -8.74 36.47
N VAL A 316 -5.50 -7.50 36.10
CA VAL A 316 -6.11 -6.80 34.97
C VAL A 316 -5.02 -6.24 34.07
N ILE A 317 -5.23 -6.28 32.77
CA ILE A 317 -4.30 -5.71 31.79
C ILE A 317 -4.88 -4.45 31.16
N GLN A 318 -4.07 -3.40 31.07
CA GLN A 318 -4.42 -2.15 30.41
C GLN A 318 -4.08 -2.22 28.92
N ASN A 319 -5.10 -2.26 28.06
CA ASN A 319 -4.92 -2.43 26.60
C ASN A 319 -4.00 -1.39 25.95
N GLY A 320 -4.11 -0.11 26.32
CA GLY A 320 -3.33 0.96 25.70
C GLY A 320 -1.83 0.94 26.01
N THR A 321 -1.42 0.27 27.10
CA THR A 321 -0.02 0.26 27.56
C THR A 321 0.57 -1.15 27.67
N GLY A 322 -0.26 -2.20 27.66
CA GLY A 322 0.16 -3.56 27.99
C GLY A 322 0.58 -3.75 29.45
N THR A 323 0.27 -2.79 30.35
CA THR A 323 0.62 -2.88 31.77
C THR A 323 -0.32 -3.84 32.49
N ILE A 324 0.26 -4.80 33.20
CA ILE A 324 -0.46 -5.71 34.10
C ILE A 324 -0.54 -5.06 35.47
N LEU A 325 -1.75 -4.92 36.01
CA LEU A 325 -2.01 -4.42 37.35
C LEU A 325 -2.51 -5.56 38.24
N SER A 326 -2.12 -5.54 39.51
CA SER A 326 -2.69 -6.43 40.52
C SER A 326 -4.03 -5.88 41.02
N SER A 327 -5.09 -6.70 41.03
CA SER A 327 -6.36 -6.37 41.69
C SER A 327 -6.35 -6.71 43.18
N ILE A 328 -5.36 -7.47 43.64
CA ILE A 328 -5.19 -7.91 45.03
C ILE A 328 -3.94 -7.26 45.65
N SER A 329 -3.83 -7.34 46.98
CA SER A 329 -2.55 -7.16 47.66
C SER A 329 -1.94 -8.54 47.87
N PHE A 330 -0.64 -8.67 47.62
CA PHE A 330 0.04 -9.96 47.73
C PHE A 330 0.47 -10.22 49.17
N ASP A 331 0.39 -11.47 49.57
CA ASP A 331 0.89 -12.04 50.81
C ASP A 331 1.71 -13.26 50.39
N ARG A 332 3.03 -13.21 50.61
CA ARG A 332 3.96 -14.23 50.13
C ARG A 332 3.84 -15.50 50.97
N GLU A 333 3.57 -15.38 52.26
CA GLU A 333 3.35 -16.49 53.18
C GLU A 333 2.12 -17.31 52.77
N HIS A 334 1.12 -16.66 52.17
CA HIS A 334 -0.02 -17.34 51.57
C HIS A 334 0.30 -17.94 50.19
N GLN A 335 0.83 -17.14 49.26
CA GLN A 335 1.13 -17.58 47.90
C GLN A 335 2.29 -16.78 47.28
N SER A 336 3.42 -17.46 47.09
CA SER A 336 4.65 -16.85 46.57
C SER A 336 4.72 -16.74 45.05
N THR A 337 3.81 -17.37 44.30
CA THR A 337 3.88 -17.42 42.83
C THR A 337 2.51 -17.49 42.19
N TYR A 338 2.31 -16.71 41.13
CA TYR A 338 1.09 -16.71 40.31
C TYR A 338 1.45 -17.01 38.86
N THR A 339 0.66 -17.87 38.21
CA THR A 339 0.85 -18.21 36.79
C THR A 339 -0.48 -18.12 36.04
N PHE A 340 -0.46 -17.45 34.90
CA PHE A 340 -1.63 -17.30 34.02
C PHE A 340 -1.18 -17.08 32.57
N ARG A 341 -2.13 -16.95 31.65
CA ARG A 341 -1.85 -16.57 30.26
C ARG A 341 -2.48 -15.23 29.95
N LEU A 342 -1.81 -14.47 29.09
CA LEU A 342 -2.43 -13.35 28.41
C LEU A 342 -2.87 -13.81 27.03
N LYS A 343 -4.03 -13.32 26.61
CA LYS A 343 -4.56 -13.48 25.26
C LYS A 343 -4.54 -12.12 24.57
N ALA A 344 -3.94 -12.06 23.38
CA ALA A 344 -4.07 -10.95 22.46
C ALA A 344 -5.02 -11.34 21.32
N VAL A 345 -5.93 -10.45 20.94
CA VAL A 345 -6.89 -10.63 19.85
C VAL A 345 -6.91 -9.36 19.00
N ASP A 346 -6.79 -9.46 17.69
CA ASP A 346 -7.02 -8.32 16.80
C ASP A 346 -8.51 -8.01 16.61
N GLY A 347 -8.81 -6.89 15.94
CA GLY A 347 -10.15 -6.46 15.60
C GLY A 347 -10.67 -6.99 14.25
N GLY A 348 -9.93 -7.86 13.57
CA GLY A 348 -10.29 -8.31 12.23
C GLY A 348 -11.51 -9.24 12.20
N ASP A 349 -12.01 -9.54 11.00
CA ASP A 349 -13.13 -10.47 10.76
C ASP A 349 -12.73 -11.56 9.72
N PRO A 350 -12.49 -12.81 10.13
CA PRO A 350 -12.54 -13.31 11.51
C PRO A 350 -11.37 -12.77 12.37
N PRO A 351 -11.55 -12.64 13.70
CA PRO A 351 -10.49 -12.19 14.59
C PRO A 351 -9.44 -13.28 14.76
N ARG A 352 -8.17 -12.89 14.84
CA ARG A 352 -7.05 -13.80 15.13
C ARG A 352 -6.47 -13.51 16.51
N SER A 353 -5.73 -14.47 17.04
CA SER A 353 -5.31 -14.39 18.44
C SER A 353 -4.04 -15.17 18.76
N SER A 354 -3.33 -14.71 19.79
CA SER A 354 -2.19 -15.41 20.35
C SER A 354 -2.20 -15.40 21.87
N TYR A 355 -1.35 -16.23 22.46
CA TYR A 355 -1.28 -16.45 23.90
C TYR A 355 0.17 -16.43 24.38
N VAL A 356 0.41 -15.90 25.58
CA VAL A 356 1.71 -15.97 26.24
C VAL A 356 1.55 -16.29 27.73
N GLY A 357 2.46 -17.11 28.27
CA GLY A 357 2.51 -17.39 29.70
C GLY A 357 3.16 -16.27 30.50
N VAL A 358 2.59 -15.95 31.66
CA VAL A 358 3.11 -14.98 32.62
C VAL A 358 3.27 -15.64 33.98
N THR A 359 4.45 -15.46 34.58
CA THR A 359 4.74 -15.85 35.96
C THR A 359 5.06 -14.60 36.78
N ILE A 360 4.45 -14.48 37.95
CA ILE A 360 4.72 -13.42 38.92
C ILE A 360 5.25 -14.07 40.19
N ASN A 361 6.45 -13.68 40.60
CA ASN A 361 7.05 -14.09 41.87
C ASN A 361 6.83 -12.97 42.89
N VAL A 362 6.28 -13.33 44.04
CA VAL A 362 6.14 -12.41 45.17
C VAL A 362 7.44 -12.46 45.98
N LEU A 363 8.05 -11.30 46.15
CA LEU A 363 9.25 -11.08 46.94
C LEU A 363 8.86 -10.74 48.37
N ASP A 364 9.68 -11.26 49.28
CA ASP A 364 9.51 -11.19 50.73
C ASP A 364 9.80 -9.79 51.28
N GLU A 365 8.91 -9.28 52.12
CA GLU A 365 9.13 -8.13 53.01
C GLU A 365 9.12 -8.60 54.46
N ASN A 366 9.91 -7.94 55.32
CA ASN A 366 10.00 -8.33 56.73
C ASN A 366 8.77 -7.84 57.52
N ASP A 367 7.63 -8.50 57.34
CA ASP A 367 6.34 -8.11 57.89
C ASP A 367 5.79 -9.08 58.96
N ASN A 368 6.41 -10.25 59.11
CA ASN A 368 6.22 -11.12 60.27
C ASN A 368 7.33 -10.89 61.30
N ALA A 369 7.02 -11.15 62.57
CA ALA A 369 7.99 -11.06 63.65
C ALA A 369 8.26 -12.46 64.20
N PRO A 370 9.47 -12.77 64.68
CA PRO A 370 9.78 -14.09 65.21
C PRO A 370 8.84 -14.49 66.35
N VAL A 371 8.12 -15.60 66.20
CA VAL A 371 7.20 -16.13 67.20
C VAL A 371 7.90 -17.17 68.06
N ILE A 372 7.90 -16.95 69.38
CA ILE A 372 8.49 -17.88 70.34
C ILE A 372 7.64 -19.15 70.43
N VAL A 373 8.26 -20.30 70.11
CA VAL A 373 7.64 -21.63 70.23
C VAL A 373 8.06 -22.32 71.53
N VAL A 374 9.27 -22.05 72.02
CA VAL A 374 9.84 -22.61 73.26
C VAL A 374 10.70 -21.54 73.95
N PRO A 375 10.69 -21.42 75.29
CA PRO A 375 9.89 -22.15 76.28
C PRO A 375 8.43 -21.69 76.36
N SER A 376 7.55 -22.55 76.89
CA SER A 376 6.21 -22.10 77.35
C SER A 376 6.37 -21.17 78.55
N ASN A 377 5.53 -20.13 78.66
CA ASN A 377 5.61 -19.10 79.70
C ASN A 377 5.66 -19.64 81.15
N ILE A 378 5.20 -20.88 81.38
CA ILE A 378 5.13 -21.55 82.70
C ILE A 378 6.31 -22.48 83.01
N SER A 379 7.26 -22.65 82.09
CA SER A 379 8.39 -23.57 82.30
C SER A 379 9.58 -22.89 82.96
N TYR A 380 10.22 -23.59 83.91
CA TYR A 380 11.42 -23.13 84.60
C TYR A 380 12.48 -24.24 84.65
N ALA A 381 13.75 -23.86 84.68
CA ALA A 381 14.86 -24.77 84.92
C ALA A 381 15.34 -24.69 86.38
N TYR A 382 15.47 -25.84 87.03
CA TYR A 382 15.98 -25.92 88.40
C TYR A 382 17.51 -26.10 88.40
N LEU A 383 18.22 -25.21 89.09
CA LEU A 383 19.69 -25.21 89.16
C LEU A 383 20.18 -25.32 90.60
N THR A 384 21.31 -26.00 90.79
CA THR A 384 21.94 -26.17 92.11
C THR A 384 23.35 -25.60 92.09
N PRO A 385 23.96 -25.28 93.24
CA PRO A 385 25.38 -24.91 93.28
C PRO A 385 26.35 -25.97 92.75
N SER A 386 25.90 -27.21 92.56
CA SER A 386 26.64 -28.28 91.87
C SER A 386 26.53 -28.27 90.34
N THR A 387 25.67 -27.42 89.75
CA THR A 387 25.60 -27.27 88.29
C THR A 387 26.89 -26.61 87.79
N HIS A 388 27.56 -27.24 86.82
CA HIS A 388 28.85 -26.78 86.31
C HIS A 388 28.67 -25.71 85.23
N PRO A 389 29.56 -24.70 85.15
CA PRO A 389 29.67 -23.83 83.98
C PRO A 389 29.79 -24.64 82.68
N GLY A 390 29.17 -24.14 81.61
CA GLY A 390 29.00 -24.81 80.33
C GLY A 390 27.74 -25.69 80.21
N THR A 391 27.01 -25.93 81.31
CA THR A 391 25.76 -26.70 81.26
C THR A 391 24.68 -25.93 80.51
N GLN A 392 24.04 -26.54 79.52
CA GLN A 392 22.82 -25.99 78.91
C GLN A 392 21.65 -26.11 79.89
N VAL A 393 21.09 -24.97 80.26
CA VAL A 393 20.05 -24.85 81.29
C VAL A 393 18.67 -24.58 80.68
N ASN A 394 18.61 -24.05 79.46
CA ASN A 394 17.36 -23.86 78.72
C ASN A 394 17.63 -23.82 77.20
N LYS A 395 16.56 -23.76 76.39
CA LYS A 395 16.63 -23.50 74.95
C LYS A 395 15.44 -22.65 74.53
N VAL A 396 15.72 -21.50 73.94
CA VAL A 396 14.73 -20.66 73.29
C VAL A 396 14.67 -21.04 71.81
N ARG A 397 13.48 -21.30 71.29
CA ARG A 397 13.24 -21.56 69.87
C ARG A 397 12.12 -20.62 69.41
N ALA A 398 12.39 -19.88 68.35
CA ALA A 398 11.39 -19.12 67.63
C ALA A 398 11.27 -19.62 66.19
N GLU A 399 10.17 -19.27 65.55
CA GLU A 399 9.91 -19.50 64.13
C GLU A 399 9.47 -18.17 63.51
N ASP A 400 9.89 -17.94 62.27
CA ASP A 400 9.48 -16.79 61.47
C ASP A 400 8.89 -17.29 60.16
N MET A 401 7.82 -16.64 59.69
CA MET A 401 7.10 -17.06 58.48
C MET A 401 7.69 -16.47 57.20
N ASP A 402 8.53 -15.43 57.34
CA ASP A 402 9.23 -14.78 56.24
C ASP A 402 10.28 -15.75 55.61
N THR A 403 11.10 -15.27 54.68
CA THR A 403 12.18 -16.05 54.07
C THR A 403 13.54 -15.35 54.07
N GLY A 404 14.60 -16.14 53.83
CA GLY A 404 15.95 -15.60 53.70
C GLY A 404 16.41 -14.89 54.97
N THR A 405 16.86 -13.63 54.84
CA THR A 405 17.34 -12.82 55.97
C THR A 405 16.23 -12.37 56.91
N ASN A 406 15.00 -12.26 56.42
CA ASN A 406 13.83 -11.87 57.20
C ASN A 406 13.41 -13.00 58.15
N ALA A 407 13.70 -14.25 57.79
CA ALA A 407 13.54 -15.39 58.69
C ALA A 407 14.81 -15.78 59.47
N GLU A 408 15.94 -15.07 59.29
CA GLU A 408 17.20 -15.44 59.94
C GLU A 408 17.22 -14.96 61.40
N LEU A 409 17.09 -15.90 62.33
CA LEU A 409 16.92 -15.60 63.75
C LEU A 409 18.23 -15.35 64.49
N HIS A 410 18.24 -14.31 65.31
CA HIS A 410 19.33 -13.94 66.20
C HIS A 410 18.86 -13.77 67.65
N TYR A 411 19.42 -14.60 68.53
CA TYR A 411 19.03 -14.70 69.94
C TYR A 411 19.97 -13.89 70.84
N SER A 412 19.43 -13.09 71.76
CA SER A 412 20.20 -12.35 72.75
C SER A 412 19.47 -12.24 74.08
N ILE A 413 20.22 -12.07 75.18
CA ILE A 413 19.63 -11.76 76.50
C ILE A 413 19.47 -10.24 76.57
N ALA A 414 18.23 -9.77 76.60
CA ALA A 414 17.92 -8.34 76.67
C ALA A 414 18.04 -7.81 78.11
N SER A 415 17.55 -8.56 79.10
CA SER A 415 17.63 -8.17 80.51
C SER A 415 17.49 -9.37 81.47
N GLY A 416 17.63 -9.11 82.78
CA GLY A 416 17.43 -10.14 83.82
C GLY A 416 18.66 -10.95 84.21
N ASN A 417 19.85 -10.62 83.68
CA ASN A 417 21.11 -11.32 83.94
C ASN A 417 22.14 -10.45 84.71
N PRO A 418 21.81 -9.88 85.89
CA PRO A 418 22.65 -8.87 86.57
C PRO A 418 24.00 -9.41 87.09
N PHE A 419 24.17 -10.72 87.13
CA PHE A 419 25.37 -11.39 87.62
C PHE A 419 26.21 -12.00 86.49
N ASP A 420 25.79 -11.82 85.22
CA ASP A 420 26.26 -12.53 84.02
C ASP A 420 26.43 -14.04 84.27
N LEU A 421 25.41 -14.66 84.88
CA LEU A 421 25.41 -16.09 85.15
C LEU A 421 25.11 -16.90 83.90
N PHE A 422 24.38 -16.31 82.95
CA PHE A 422 23.89 -17.00 81.78
C PHE A 422 24.45 -16.37 80.50
N GLN A 423 24.65 -17.19 79.48
CA GLN A 423 24.87 -16.75 78.10
C GLN A 423 23.88 -17.46 77.18
N ILE A 424 23.66 -16.90 75.99
CA ILE A 424 22.82 -17.51 74.97
C ILE A 424 23.58 -17.63 73.65
N THR A 425 23.49 -18.79 73.01
CA THR A 425 24.05 -19.00 71.67
C THR A 425 23.26 -18.18 70.65
N PRO A 426 23.87 -17.22 69.92
CA PRO A 426 23.11 -16.28 69.12
C PRO A 426 22.39 -16.85 67.90
N THR A 427 22.74 -18.07 67.45
CA THR A 427 22.10 -18.74 66.30
C THR A 427 21.31 -19.99 66.68
N GLY A 428 21.55 -20.55 67.87
CA GLY A 428 20.94 -21.81 68.33
C GLY A 428 19.95 -21.67 69.49
N GLY A 429 19.94 -20.51 70.15
CA GLY A 429 19.05 -20.20 71.26
C GLY A 429 19.29 -21.04 72.52
N GLU A 430 20.39 -21.80 72.61
CA GLU A 430 20.75 -22.51 73.84
C GLU A 430 21.19 -21.52 74.92
N VAL A 431 20.57 -21.61 76.11
CA VAL A 431 21.00 -20.84 77.28
C VAL A 431 21.91 -21.70 78.13
N THR A 432 23.14 -21.25 78.38
CA THR A 432 24.16 -21.96 79.16
C THR A 432 24.53 -21.19 80.42
N LEU A 433 24.93 -21.93 81.46
CA LEU A 433 25.49 -21.36 82.68
C LEU A 433 26.97 -20.99 82.44
N GLU A 434 27.35 -19.74 82.61
CA GLU A 434 28.71 -19.24 82.35
C GLU A 434 29.59 -19.23 83.60
N LYS A 435 29.01 -18.96 84.77
CA LYS A 435 29.73 -18.80 86.03
C LYS A 435 29.23 -19.78 87.08
N GLN A 436 30.10 -20.13 88.03
CA GLN A 436 29.72 -20.99 89.15
C GLN A 436 28.60 -20.35 89.97
N ILE A 437 27.57 -21.14 90.30
CA ILE A 437 26.48 -20.71 91.17
C ILE A 437 26.98 -20.61 92.62
N LEU A 438 26.71 -19.48 93.27
CA LEU A 438 27.01 -19.20 94.67
C LEU A 438 25.72 -19.00 95.44
N ARG A 439 25.77 -19.14 96.78
CA ARG A 439 24.59 -18.93 97.65
C ARG A 439 23.89 -17.58 97.46
N LYS A 440 24.64 -16.53 97.13
CA LYS A 440 24.08 -15.19 96.85
C LYS A 440 23.20 -15.15 95.59
N HIS A 441 23.26 -16.17 94.74
CA HIS A 441 22.43 -16.31 93.54
C HIS A 441 21.15 -17.14 93.81
N HIS A 442 20.84 -17.53 95.05
CA HIS A 442 19.61 -18.29 95.32
C HIS A 442 18.36 -17.46 95.03
N GLY A 443 17.31 -18.15 94.60
CA GLY A 443 16.00 -17.55 94.29
C GLY A 443 15.58 -17.74 92.84
N LEU A 444 14.47 -17.08 92.48
CA LEU A 444 13.94 -17.05 91.13
C LEU A 444 14.69 -16.00 90.30
N HIS A 445 15.28 -16.44 89.20
CA HIS A 445 15.83 -15.58 88.16
C HIS A 445 14.91 -15.60 86.95
N ARG A 446 14.75 -14.44 86.31
CA ARG A 446 13.95 -14.26 85.11
C ARG A 446 14.82 -13.57 84.07
N LEU A 447 15.15 -14.27 82.98
CA LEU A 447 15.77 -13.66 81.81
C LEU A 447 14.70 -13.22 80.83
N VAL A 448 14.90 -12.05 80.23
CA VAL A 448 14.18 -11.63 79.02
C VAL A 448 15.10 -11.93 77.84
N VAL A 449 14.74 -12.95 77.06
CA VAL A 449 15.43 -13.28 75.82
C VAL A 449 14.71 -12.60 74.68
N ARG A 450 15.45 -11.91 73.82
CA ARG A 450 14.96 -11.28 72.60
C ARG A 450 15.45 -12.07 71.40
N VAL A 451 14.54 -12.36 70.48
CA VAL A 451 14.85 -13.00 69.21
C VAL A 451 14.52 -12.00 68.13
N ASN A 452 15.53 -11.51 67.43
CA ASN A 452 15.37 -10.61 66.31
C ASN A 452 15.53 -11.39 65.02
N ASP A 453 14.77 -11.05 64.00
CA ASP A 453 15.15 -11.37 62.63
C ASP A 453 16.38 -10.54 62.19
N ARG A 454 16.80 -10.72 60.94
CA ARG A 454 17.81 -9.87 60.29
C ARG A 454 17.26 -9.04 59.14
N GLY A 455 15.94 -8.96 59.05
CA GLY A 455 15.25 -8.12 58.08
C GLY A 455 15.43 -6.63 58.38
N LYS A 456 14.97 -5.79 57.44
CA LYS A 456 14.97 -4.33 57.58
C LYS A 456 13.58 -3.78 57.24
N PRO A 457 12.88 -3.14 58.19
CA PRO A 457 13.24 -2.97 59.60
C PRO A 457 13.23 -4.30 60.35
N SER A 458 14.15 -4.49 61.31
CA SER A 458 14.18 -5.72 62.08
C SER A 458 13.03 -5.79 63.08
N ARG A 459 12.36 -6.94 63.14
CA ARG A 459 11.28 -7.25 64.08
C ARG A 459 11.77 -8.31 65.08
N HIS A 460 11.02 -8.43 66.18
CA HIS A 460 11.46 -9.28 67.27
C HIS A 460 10.31 -9.85 68.09
N GLY A 461 10.55 -11.05 68.63
CA GLY A 461 9.78 -11.66 69.70
C GLY A 461 10.56 -11.63 71.02
N THR A 462 9.84 -11.68 72.14
CA THR A 462 10.45 -11.79 73.47
C THR A 462 9.95 -13.03 74.20
N ALA A 463 10.88 -13.73 74.86
CA ALA A 463 10.61 -14.91 75.67
C ALA A 463 11.03 -14.66 77.12
N LEU A 464 10.22 -15.13 78.06
CA LEU A 464 10.61 -15.22 79.47
C LEU A 464 11.22 -16.58 79.76
N VAL A 465 12.44 -16.57 80.28
CA VAL A 465 13.13 -17.80 80.69
C VAL A 465 13.38 -17.76 82.18
N HIS A 466 12.72 -18.65 82.92
CA HIS A 466 12.80 -18.71 84.37
C HIS A 466 13.78 -19.78 84.84
N PHE A 467 14.57 -19.43 85.86
CA PHE A 467 15.48 -20.33 86.54
C PHE A 467 15.24 -20.25 88.04
N PHE A 468 15.14 -21.39 88.70
CA PHE A 468 15.06 -21.43 90.15
C PHE A 468 16.34 -22.04 90.72
N ILE A 469 17.11 -21.23 91.44
CA ILE A 469 18.41 -21.62 92.00
C ILE A 469 18.25 -21.89 93.50
N ASN A 470 18.53 -23.13 93.93
CA ASN A 470 18.55 -23.47 95.36
C ASN A 470 19.45 -24.68 95.67
N ASP A 471 19.82 -24.83 96.96
CA ASP A 471 20.60 -25.96 97.47
C ASP A 471 19.80 -27.28 97.42
N THR A 472 18.47 -27.22 97.60
CA THR A 472 17.57 -28.40 97.66
C THR A 472 16.24 -28.15 96.96
N LEU A 473 15.67 -29.19 96.35
CA LEU A 473 14.38 -29.14 95.67
C LEU A 473 13.32 -28.61 96.65
N THR A 474 12.82 -27.42 96.34
CA THR A 474 11.88 -26.67 97.17
C THR A 474 10.45 -27.07 96.81
N ASN A 475 9.47 -26.84 97.68
CA ASN A 475 8.07 -27.18 97.39
C ASN A 475 7.64 -26.57 96.04
N GLN A 476 7.22 -27.40 95.10
CA GLN A 476 6.87 -27.00 93.73
C GLN A 476 5.79 -25.91 93.71
N THR A 477 4.82 -25.98 94.63
CA THR A 477 3.74 -25.00 94.79
C THR A 477 4.26 -23.59 95.13
N TYR A 478 5.39 -23.50 95.85
CA TYR A 478 6.02 -22.22 96.17
C TYR A 478 6.68 -21.58 94.93
N VAL A 479 7.38 -22.39 94.12
CA VAL A 479 8.01 -21.92 92.87
C VAL A 479 6.94 -21.50 91.85
N GLU A 480 5.86 -22.26 91.72
CA GLU A 480 4.72 -21.92 90.87
C GLU A 480 4.05 -20.59 91.27
N THR A 481 3.95 -20.31 92.58
CA THR A 481 3.45 -19.01 93.08
C THR A 481 4.38 -17.86 92.68
N LEU A 482 5.70 -18.05 92.81
CA LEU A 482 6.69 -17.05 92.39
C LEU A 482 6.69 -16.84 90.88
N LEU A 483 6.50 -17.90 90.09
CA LEU A 483 6.38 -17.82 88.63
C LEU A 483 5.13 -17.05 88.21
N GLY A 484 3.97 -17.29 88.85
CA GLY A 484 2.74 -16.53 88.60
C GLY A 484 2.94 -15.03 88.82
N HIS A 485 3.49 -14.62 89.98
CA HIS A 485 3.81 -13.22 90.24
C HIS A 485 4.82 -12.64 89.23
N SER A 486 5.77 -13.45 88.78
CA SER A 486 6.78 -13.06 87.80
C SER A 486 6.20 -12.86 86.40
N GLN A 487 5.15 -13.58 86.02
CA GLN A 487 4.42 -13.38 84.75
C GLN A 487 3.57 -12.12 84.77
N ASP A 488 2.97 -11.79 85.93
CA ASP A 488 2.15 -10.58 86.10
C ASP A 488 2.99 -9.29 86.23
N THR A 489 4.30 -9.41 86.45
CA THR A 489 5.21 -8.27 86.58
C THR A 489 5.58 -7.74 85.19
N PRO A 490 5.34 -6.45 84.90
CA PRO A 490 5.65 -5.83 83.61
C PRO A 490 7.08 -6.14 83.14
N LEU A 491 7.21 -6.31 81.83
CA LEU A 491 8.50 -6.41 81.18
C LEU A 491 9.00 -4.98 80.96
N ASP A 492 10.02 -4.55 81.71
CA ASP A 492 10.78 -3.34 81.38
C ASP A 492 11.68 -3.71 80.18
N ILE A 493 11.24 -3.39 78.96
CA ILE A 493 11.97 -3.70 77.71
C ILE A 493 12.23 -2.44 76.87
N ASP A 494 11.93 -1.26 77.41
CA ASP A 494 12.23 0.03 76.77
C ASP A 494 13.49 0.68 77.34
#